data_AF-A0A151UBM8-F1
#
_entry.id   AF-A0A151UBM8-F1
#
_cell.length_a   1.000
_cell.length_b   1.000
_cell.length_c   1.000
_cell.angle_alpha   90.00
_cell.angle_beta   90.00
_cell.angle_gamma   90.00
#
_symmetry.space_group_name_H-M   'P 1'
#
loop_
_entity.id
_entity.type
_entity.pdbx_description
1 polymer ?
#
loop_
_entity_poly.entity_id
_entity_poly.type
_entity_poly.pdbx_seq_one_letter_code
_entity_poly.pdbx_strand_id
1 'polypeptide(L)'
;KITLRRILNNGIATKTNLKKRGIIHSDQQKRCVLCNKQTESIDHLFFTCSASYLLWQLCYNWFRIQTVLPEQGKQHFTNHIVLWNKKKITKIWNTIWFIMIWNIW
;
A
#
# COMPACT_ATOMS: atom_id res chain seq x y z
N LYS A 1 0.28 -6.58 -12.87
CA LYS A 1 1.69 -6.19 -13.14
C LYS A 1 1.89 -4.67 -13.27
N ILE A 2 1.05 -3.95 -14.02
CA ILE A 2 1.20 -2.49 -14.25
C ILE A 2 1.06 -1.66 -12.96
N THR A 3 0.06 -1.96 -12.12
CA THR A 3 -0.20 -1.22 -10.87
C THR A 3 0.96 -1.30 -9.89
N LEU A 4 1.54 -2.49 -9.70
CA LEU A 4 2.73 -2.70 -8.86
C LEU A 4 3.92 -1.84 -9.27
N ARG A 5 4.24 -1.83 -10.58
CA ARG A 5 5.34 -1.00 -11.11
C ARG A 5 5.09 0.48 -10.85
N ARG A 6 3.84 0.94 -11.04
CA ARG A 6 3.47 2.33 -10.76
C ARG A 6 3.60 2.64 -9.27
N ILE A 7 3.23 1.74 -8.38
CA ILE A 7 3.38 1.97 -6.94
C ILE A 7 4.87 2.05 -6.55
N LEU A 8 5.68 1.08 -6.99
CA LEU A 8 7.13 1.04 -6.73
C LEU A 8 7.87 2.29 -7.23
N ASN A 9 7.42 2.87 -8.34
CA ASN A 9 8.03 4.05 -8.96
C ASN A 9 7.34 5.37 -8.56
N ASN A 10 6.49 5.36 -7.53
CA ASN A 10 5.74 6.52 -7.09
C ASN A 10 4.91 7.21 -8.21
N GLY A 11 4.30 6.42 -9.07
CA GLY A 11 3.57 6.82 -10.28
C GLY A 11 2.04 6.66 -10.21
N ILE A 12 1.48 6.31 -9.04
CA ILE A 12 0.03 6.33 -8.79
C ILE A 12 -0.43 7.72 -8.33
N ALA A 13 -1.72 8.01 -8.49
CA ALA A 13 -2.30 9.34 -8.35
C ALA A 13 -2.62 9.74 -6.89
N THR A 14 -1.68 9.54 -5.97
CA THR A 14 -1.85 10.00 -4.58
C THR A 14 -1.96 11.52 -4.54
N LYS A 15 -2.59 12.11 -3.51
CA LYS A 15 -2.69 13.58 -3.40
C LYS A 15 -1.32 14.28 -3.48
N THR A 16 -0.27 13.67 -2.91
CA THR A 16 1.11 14.16 -3.05
C THR A 16 1.59 14.20 -4.49
N ASN A 17 1.32 13.16 -5.29
CA ASN A 17 1.71 13.09 -6.70
C ASN A 17 0.86 14.00 -7.59
N LEU A 18 -0.44 14.14 -7.28
CA LEU A 18 -1.32 15.09 -7.94
C LEU A 18 -0.91 16.54 -7.69
N LYS A 19 -0.49 16.88 -6.46
CA LYS A 19 0.10 18.18 -6.14
C LYS A 19 1.38 18.45 -6.95
N LYS A 20 2.29 17.45 -7.04
CA LYS A 20 3.51 17.57 -7.86
C LYS A 20 3.22 17.83 -9.34
N ARG A 21 2.06 17.37 -9.83
CA ARG A 21 1.59 17.61 -11.21
C ARG A 21 0.78 18.90 -11.37
N GLY A 22 0.63 19.71 -10.31
CA GLY A 22 -0.13 20.94 -10.35
C GLY A 22 -1.64 20.77 -10.47
N ILE A 23 -2.19 19.59 -10.14
CA ILE A 23 -3.64 19.30 -10.22
C ILE A 23 -4.36 19.74 -8.94
N ILE A 24 -3.67 19.70 -7.80
CA ILE A 24 -4.23 20.00 -6.47
C ILE A 24 -3.46 21.17 -5.85
N HIS A 25 -4.19 22.16 -5.34
CA HIS A 25 -3.60 23.41 -4.85
C HIS A 25 -3.76 23.62 -3.33
N SER A 26 -4.83 23.11 -2.71
CA SER A 26 -5.09 23.31 -1.27
C SER A 26 -4.41 22.27 -0.38
N ASP A 27 -3.93 22.68 0.81
CA ASP A 27 -3.40 21.77 1.84
C ASP A 27 -4.46 20.83 2.41
N GLN A 28 -5.73 21.24 2.47
CA GLN A 28 -6.83 20.36 2.92
C GLN A 28 -7.08 19.23 1.91
N GLN A 29 -6.86 19.47 0.61
CA GLN A 29 -6.99 18.46 -0.44
C GLN A 29 -5.87 17.42 -0.42
N LYS A 30 -4.84 17.59 0.43
CA LYS A 30 -3.70 16.66 0.55
C LYS A 30 -3.92 15.56 1.58
N ARG A 31 -4.95 15.67 2.42
CA ARG A 31 -5.22 14.67 3.45
C ARG A 31 -5.57 13.33 2.83
N CYS A 32 -5.13 12.26 3.50
CA CYS A 32 -5.41 10.89 3.13
C CYS A 32 -6.92 10.64 3.10
N VAL A 33 -7.41 10.06 2.00
CA VAL A 33 -8.83 9.73 1.84
C VAL A 33 -9.34 8.76 2.91
N LEU A 34 -8.46 7.90 3.45
CA LEU A 34 -8.85 6.86 4.40
C LEU A 34 -8.89 7.35 5.85
N CYS A 35 -7.84 8.04 6.31
CA CYS A 35 -7.74 8.45 7.72
C CYS A 35 -8.03 9.94 7.96
N ASN A 36 -7.97 10.78 6.92
CA ASN A 36 -8.11 12.23 6.97
C ASN A 36 -7.19 12.96 7.99
N LYS A 37 -6.12 12.30 8.47
CA LYS A 37 -5.23 12.81 9.52
C LYS A 37 -3.87 13.27 8.99
N GLN A 38 -3.29 12.52 8.05
CA GLN A 38 -1.98 12.82 7.48
C GLN A 38 -2.07 13.05 5.97
N THR A 39 -0.98 13.56 5.38
CA THR A 39 -0.88 13.76 3.94
C THR A 39 -0.84 12.43 3.20
N GLU A 40 -1.59 12.32 2.10
CA GLU A 40 -1.65 11.11 1.28
C GLU A 40 -0.38 10.92 0.43
N SER A 41 0.54 10.11 0.94
CA SER A 41 1.64 9.51 0.18
C SER A 41 1.35 8.04 -0.11
N ILE A 42 2.16 7.40 -0.96
CA ILE A 42 2.05 5.95 -1.18
C ILE A 42 2.32 5.19 0.10
N ASP A 43 3.41 5.54 0.81
CA ASP A 43 3.76 4.85 2.04
C ASP A 43 2.67 4.99 3.09
N HIS A 44 2.07 6.19 3.20
CA HIS A 44 0.94 6.41 4.08
C HIS A 44 -0.29 5.63 3.62
N LEU A 45 -0.73 5.79 2.38
CA LEU A 45 -1.94 5.18 1.86
C LEU A 45 -1.92 3.64 2.01
N PHE A 46 -0.79 2.98 1.78
CA PHE A 46 -0.75 1.51 1.82
C PHE A 46 -0.26 0.92 3.13
N PHE A 47 0.53 1.62 3.95
CA PHE A 47 1.21 0.96 5.10
C PHE A 47 1.06 1.68 6.43
N THR A 48 1.28 3.00 6.47
CA THR A 48 1.28 3.72 7.75
C THR A 48 -0.06 4.36 8.11
N CYS A 49 -1.01 4.39 7.16
CA CYS A 49 -2.39 4.76 7.44
C CYS A 49 -3.02 3.74 8.38
N SER A 50 -3.66 4.21 9.45
CA SER A 50 -4.33 3.36 10.43
C SER A 50 -5.39 2.44 9.80
N ALA A 51 -6.12 2.92 8.79
CA ALA A 51 -7.15 2.13 8.11
C ALA A 51 -6.52 0.98 7.29
N SER A 52 -5.51 1.28 6.49
CA SER A 52 -4.78 0.29 5.69
C SER A 52 -4.03 -0.71 6.57
N TYR A 53 -3.48 -0.24 7.69
CA TYR A 53 -2.84 -1.10 8.68
C TYR A 53 -3.82 -2.13 9.26
N LEU A 54 -5.03 -1.72 9.68
CA LEU A 54 -6.06 -2.63 10.15
C LEU A 54 -6.46 -3.66 9.09
N LEU A 55 -6.62 -3.21 7.84
CA LEU A 55 -6.90 -4.09 6.70
C LEU A 55 -5.80 -5.14 6.50
N TRP A 56 -4.53 -4.74 6.57
CA TRP A 56 -3.41 -5.67 6.52
C TRP A 56 -3.42 -6.66 7.69
N GLN A 57 -3.64 -6.19 8.91
CA GLN A 57 -3.72 -7.05 10.09
C GLN A 57 -4.82 -8.11 9.96
N LEU A 58 -6.01 -7.73 9.49
CA LEU A 58 -7.11 -8.66 9.24
C LEU A 58 -6.71 -9.73 8.23
N CYS A 59 -6.10 -9.33 7.11
CA CYS A 59 -5.60 -10.28 6.12
C CYS A 59 -4.51 -11.20 6.68
N TYR A 60 -3.52 -10.68 7.40
CA TYR A 60 -2.48 -11.51 8.01
C TYR A 60 -3.07 -12.50 9.02
N ASN A 61 -4.06 -12.07 9.80
CA ASN A 61 -4.76 -12.93 10.74
C ASN A 61 -5.51 -14.09 10.05
N TRP A 62 -6.18 -13.83 8.92
CA TRP A 62 -6.83 -14.89 8.13
C TRP A 62 -5.86 -16.00 7.68
N PHE A 63 -4.60 -15.64 7.43
CA PHE A 63 -3.57 -16.57 7.00
C PHE A 63 -2.69 -17.07 8.15
N ARG A 64 -3.01 -16.72 9.40
CA ARG A 64 -2.21 -17.01 10.60
C ARG A 64 -0.75 -16.60 10.45
N ILE A 65 -0.49 -15.53 9.70
CA ILE A 65 0.85 -14.99 9.48
C ILE A 65 1.15 -14.02 10.63
N GLN A 66 2.10 -14.38 11.49
CA GLN A 66 2.65 -13.47 12.49
C GLN A 66 3.79 -12.68 11.85
N THR A 67 3.48 -11.51 11.30
CA THR A 67 4.51 -10.58 10.78
C THR A 67 4.31 -9.22 11.41
N VAL A 68 5.42 -8.59 11.81
CA VAL A 68 5.44 -7.16 12.08
C VAL A 68 5.37 -6.47 10.72
N LEU A 69 4.42 -5.55 10.51
CA LEU A 69 4.44 -4.71 9.31
C LEU A 69 5.63 -3.73 9.45
N PRO A 70 6.66 -3.77 8.59
CA PRO A 70 7.68 -2.75 8.59
C PRO A 70 7.11 -1.36 8.30
N GLU A 71 7.67 -0.37 8.97
CA GLU A 71 7.26 1.05 8.94
C GLU A 71 7.43 1.71 7.54
N GLN A 72 8.16 1.07 6.62
CA GLN A 72 8.49 1.61 5.30
C GLN A 72 7.96 0.75 4.16
N GLY A 73 7.07 1.35 3.35
CA GLY A 73 6.29 0.67 2.32
C GLY A 73 7.12 0.04 1.20
N LYS A 74 8.16 0.72 0.74
CA LYS A 74 9.03 0.23 -0.35
C LYS A 74 9.77 -1.06 0.02
N GLN A 75 10.20 -1.17 1.28
CA GLN A 75 10.84 -2.39 1.77
C GLN A 75 9.82 -3.50 1.97
N HIS A 76 8.59 -3.16 2.37
CA HIS A 76 7.44 -4.07 2.41
C HIS A 76 7.16 -4.71 1.04
N PHE A 77 7.10 -3.89 -0.03
CA PHE A 77 6.90 -4.33 -1.41
C PHE A 77 8.02 -5.25 -1.89
N THR A 78 9.27 -4.85 -1.67
CA THR A 78 10.44 -5.56 -2.19
C THR A 78 10.64 -6.88 -1.46
N ASN A 79 10.49 -6.89 -0.14
CA ASN A 79 10.58 -8.10 0.67
C ASN A 79 9.45 -9.07 0.31
N HIS A 80 8.21 -8.58 0.16
CA HIS A 80 7.05 -9.40 -0.23
C HIS A 80 7.25 -10.08 -1.59
N ILE A 81 7.79 -9.38 -2.58
CA ILE A 81 8.03 -9.97 -3.91
C ILE A 81 9.16 -11.01 -3.88
N VAL A 82 10.24 -10.75 -3.14
CA VAL A 82 11.45 -11.60 -3.15
C VAL A 82 11.26 -12.89 -2.35
N LEU A 83 10.72 -12.80 -1.14
CA LEU A 83 10.64 -13.93 -0.21
C LEU A 83 9.52 -14.93 -0.61
N TRP A 84 8.50 -14.48 -1.35
CA TRP A 84 7.32 -15.30 -1.64
C TRP A 84 7.31 -15.90 -3.07
N ASN A 85 8.32 -15.70 -3.91
CA ASN A 85 8.36 -16.33 -5.25
C ASN A 85 8.66 -17.85 -5.28
N LYS A 86 8.85 -18.52 -4.13
CA LYS A 86 9.41 -19.89 -4.08
C LYS A 86 8.44 -21.06 -3.75
N LYS A 87 7.14 -20.85 -3.49
CA LYS A 87 6.20 -21.94 -3.07
C LYS A 87 4.81 -21.86 -3.74
N LYS A 88 3.96 -22.89 -3.59
CA LYS A 88 2.60 -22.93 -4.18
C LYS A 88 1.59 -22.05 -3.39
N ILE A 89 1.73 -22.03 -2.06
CA ILE A 89 1.00 -21.16 -1.12
C ILE A 89 1.14 -19.68 -1.50
N THR A 90 2.25 -19.32 -2.14
CA THR A 90 2.51 -17.93 -2.48
C THR A 90 1.78 -17.39 -3.67
N LYS A 91 1.24 -18.24 -4.56
CA LYS A 91 0.39 -17.76 -5.63
C LYS A 91 -0.94 -17.21 -5.08
N ILE A 92 -1.54 -17.91 -4.11
CA ILE A 92 -2.78 -17.49 -3.43
C ILE A 92 -2.53 -16.20 -2.63
N TRP A 93 -1.46 -16.20 -1.84
CA TRP A 93 -1.08 -15.03 -1.05
C TRP A 93 -0.81 -13.79 -1.93
N ASN A 94 -0.09 -13.97 -3.04
CA ASN A 94 0.14 -12.89 -4.00
C ASN A 94 -1.17 -12.35 -4.56
N THR A 95 -2.10 -13.22 -4.96
CA THR A 95 -3.43 -12.79 -5.46
C THR A 95 -4.17 -11.94 -4.43
N ILE A 96 -4.23 -12.38 -3.17
CA ILE A 96 -4.93 -11.65 -2.11
C ILE A 96 -4.26 -10.32 -1.86
N TRP A 97 -2.94 -10.31 -1.83
CA TRP A 97 -2.18 -9.09 -1.64
C TRP A 97 -2.40 -8.08 -2.78
N PHE A 98 -2.50 -8.54 -4.03
CA PHE A 98 -2.92 -7.70 -5.16
C PHE A 98 -4.34 -7.15 -5.02
N ILE A 99 -5.28 -7.99 -4.59
CA ILE A 99 -6.67 -7.59 -4.34
C ILE A 99 -6.70 -6.50 -3.26
N MET A 100 -5.93 -6.64 -2.19
CA MET A 100 -5.85 -5.64 -1.12
C MET A 100 -5.34 -4.30 -1.61
N ILE A 101 -4.24 -4.30 -2.36
CA ILE A 101 -3.72 -3.07 -2.96
C ILE A 101 -4.73 -2.44 -3.91
N TRP A 102 -5.46 -3.24 -4.67
CA TRP A 102 -6.50 -2.75 -5.57
C TRP A 102 -7.69 -2.17 -4.81
N ASN A 103 -8.05 -2.70 -3.64
CA ASN A 103 -9.16 -2.17 -2.83
C ASN A 103 -8.77 -0.92 -2.05
N ILE A 104 -7.50 -0.78 -1.66
CA ILE A 104 -6.98 0.41 -0.98
C ILE A 104 -6.81 1.58 -1.96
N TRP A 105 -6.50 1.29 -3.23
CA TRP A 105 -6.30 2.27 -4.29
C TRP A 105 -7.61 2.73 -4.95
#